data_AF-A0A964YBY5-F1
#
_entry.id   AF-A0A964YBY5-F1
#
_cell.length_a   1.000
_cell.length_b   1.000
_cell.length_c   1.000
_cell.angle_alpha   90.00
_cell.angle_beta   90.00
_cell.angle_gamma   90.00
#
_symmetry.space_group_name_H-M   'P 1'
#
loop_
_entity.id
_entity.type
_entity.pdbx_description
1 polymer ?
#
loop_
_entity_poly.entity_id
_entity_poly.type
_entity_poly.pdbx_seq_one_letter_code
_entity_poly.pdbx_strand_id
1 'polypeptide(L)'
;MDWSLLGLSFSAVFLSELGDKSQIAAIALGSSSKFPQAVFLGTASALLLSSFLGVLIGHGTSQLLPPAMIKTIAATGFLIMGTRLIWLAVHSERTSSIVSPPTATLVLLNPSSSDGVAPSEEK
;
A
#
# COMPACT_ATOMS: atom_id res chain seq x y z
N MET A 1 -18.79 27.65 17.16
CA MET A 1 -17.88 26.67 16.54
C MET A 1 -18.62 26.10 15.35
N ASP A 2 -18.15 26.36 14.14
CA ASP A 2 -18.88 25.98 12.93
C ASP A 2 -18.75 24.47 12.72
N TRP A 3 -19.73 23.73 13.26
CA TRP A 3 -19.75 22.26 13.21
C TRP A 3 -19.68 21.73 11.77
N SER A 4 -20.18 22.52 10.81
CA SER A 4 -20.07 22.25 9.37
C SER A 4 -18.63 22.23 8.86
N LEU A 5 -17.76 23.13 9.35
CA LEU A 5 -16.35 23.15 8.94
C LEU A 5 -15.60 21.94 9.48
N LEU A 6 -15.93 21.51 10.69
CA LEU A 6 -15.39 20.28 11.28
C LEU A 6 -15.81 19.05 10.48
N GLY A 7 -17.11 18.93 10.14
CA GLY A 7 -17.61 17.82 9.34
C GLY A 7 -17.01 17.76 7.93
N LEU A 8 -16.85 18.92 7.26
CA LEU A 8 -16.25 19.02 5.93
C LEU A 8 -14.76 18.66 5.94
N SER A 9 -13.98 19.23 6.85
CA SER A 9 -12.54 18.94 6.95
C SER A 9 -12.28 17.50 7.36
N PHE A 10 -13.02 16.97 8.33
CA PHE A 10 -12.94 15.57 8.71
C PHE A 10 -13.27 14.65 7.53
N SER A 11 -14.39 14.89 6.84
CA SER A 11 -14.78 14.05 5.70
C SER A 11 -13.78 14.11 4.56
N ALA A 12 -13.23 15.29 4.26
CA ALA A 12 -12.22 15.46 3.22
C ALA A 12 -10.94 14.68 3.53
N VAL A 13 -10.42 14.78 4.76
CA VAL A 13 -9.23 14.02 5.18
C VAL A 13 -9.54 12.53 5.27
N PHE A 14 -10.67 12.15 5.86
CA PHE A 14 -11.08 10.76 5.99
C PHE A 14 -11.22 10.07 4.63
N LEU A 15 -11.91 10.68 3.67
CA LEU A 15 -12.01 10.14 2.31
C LEU A 15 -10.64 10.11 1.60
N SER A 16 -9.78 11.09 1.85
CA SER A 16 -8.43 11.12 1.28
C SER A 16 -7.53 10.01 1.82
N GLU A 17 -7.73 9.57 3.07
CA GLU A 17 -6.93 8.55 3.73
C GLU A 17 -7.53 7.14 3.61
N LEU A 18 -8.82 7.02 3.26
CA LEU A 18 -9.50 5.73 3.12
C LEU A 18 -8.85 4.85 2.05
N GLY A 19 -8.43 3.65 2.45
CA GLY A 19 -7.81 2.68 1.56
C GLY A 19 -6.35 2.98 1.22
N ASP A 20 -5.71 3.92 1.92
CA ASP A 20 -4.28 4.15 1.76
C ASP A 20 -3.45 2.94 2.26
N LYS A 21 -2.24 2.82 1.73
CA LYS A 21 -1.25 1.81 2.09
C LYS A 21 -0.95 1.80 3.58
N SER A 22 -1.00 2.97 4.23
CA SER A 22 -0.85 3.08 5.69
C SER A 22 -1.95 2.32 6.46
N GLN A 23 -3.19 2.30 5.97
CA GLN A 23 -4.29 1.54 6.59
C GLN A 23 -4.09 0.04 6.43
N ILE A 24 -3.67 -0.43 5.26
CA ILE A 24 -3.35 -1.85 5.03
C ILE A 24 -2.18 -2.28 5.92
N ALA A 25 -1.15 -1.45 6.06
CA ALA A 25 -0.04 -1.70 6.95
C ALA A 25 -0.49 -1.74 8.43
N ALA A 26 -1.37 -0.85 8.86
CA ALA A 26 -1.93 -0.84 10.21
C ALA A 26 -2.74 -2.11 10.51
N ILE A 27 -3.57 -2.57 9.57
CA ILE A 27 -4.33 -3.82 9.69
C ILE A 27 -3.40 -5.02 9.76
N ALA A 28 -2.39 -5.09 8.88
CA ALA A 28 -1.41 -6.18 8.87
C ALA A 28 -0.62 -6.22 10.19
N LEU A 29 -0.14 -5.07 10.67
CA LEU A 29 0.59 -4.96 11.93
C LEU A 29 -0.29 -5.30 13.13
N GLY A 30 -1.56 -4.89 13.11
CA GLY A 30 -2.55 -5.23 14.13
C GLY A 30 -2.88 -6.72 14.16
N SER A 31 -2.99 -7.36 12.98
CA SER A 31 -3.28 -8.78 12.84
C SER A 31 -2.16 -9.69 13.35
N SER A 32 -0.90 -9.25 13.28
CA SER A 32 0.25 -10.03 13.77
C SER A 32 0.70 -9.64 15.18
N SER A 33 0.11 -8.62 15.80
CA SER A 33 0.52 -8.12 17.12
C SER A 33 -0.22 -8.81 18.26
N LYS A 34 0.51 -9.11 19.34
CA LYS A 34 -0.08 -9.61 20.61
C LYS A 34 -0.99 -8.59 21.28
N PHE A 35 -0.82 -7.30 20.97
CA PHE A 35 -1.57 -6.20 21.56
C PHE A 35 -2.18 -5.30 20.46
N PRO A 36 -3.29 -5.71 19.84
CA PRO A 36 -3.90 -4.96 18.73
C PRO A 36 -4.38 -3.56 19.15
N GLN A 37 -4.78 -3.38 20.41
CA GLN A 37 -5.17 -2.07 20.95
C GLN A 37 -4.01 -1.07 20.96
N ALA A 38 -2.78 -1.52 21.25
CA ALA A 38 -1.61 -0.65 21.23
C ALA A 38 -1.25 -0.23 19.80
N VAL A 39 -1.41 -1.14 18.83
CA VAL A 39 -1.23 -0.82 17.40
C VAL A 39 -2.27 0.19 16.93
N PHE A 40 -3.53 0.03 17.34
CA PHE A 40 -4.58 1.00 17.03
C PHE A 40 -4.27 2.38 17.61
N LEU A 41 -3.92 2.48 18.90
CA LEU A 41 -3.57 3.78 19.51
C LEU A 41 -2.33 4.39 18.86
N GLY A 42 -1.31 3.60 18.55
CA GLY A 42 -0.08 4.08 17.92
C GLY A 42 -0.33 4.63 16.52
N THR A 43 -1.06 3.89 15.68
CA THR A 43 -1.39 4.30 14.31
C THR A 43 -2.34 5.50 14.30
N ALA A 44 -3.36 5.52 15.16
CA ALA A 44 -4.24 6.67 15.32
C ALA A 44 -3.48 7.92 15.78
N SER A 45 -2.60 7.80 16.78
CA SER A 45 -1.78 8.92 17.26
C SER A 45 -0.80 9.41 16.19
N ALA A 46 -0.21 8.51 15.42
CA ALA A 46 0.68 8.85 14.31
C ALA A 46 -0.06 9.63 13.22
N LEU A 47 -1.28 9.23 12.85
CA LEU A 47 -2.12 9.95 11.90
C LEU A 47 -2.46 11.36 12.43
N LEU A 48 -2.92 11.46 13.67
CA LEU A 48 -3.22 12.76 14.29
C LEU A 48 -2.00 13.69 14.31
N LEU A 49 -0.83 13.16 14.69
CA LEU A 49 0.41 13.93 14.74
C LEU A 49 0.85 14.37 13.33
N SER A 50 0.73 13.48 12.34
CA SER A 50 1.04 13.79 10.94
C SER A 50 0.13 14.90 10.41
N SER A 51 -1.19 14.79 10.62
CA SER A 51 -2.14 15.83 10.22
C SER A 51 -1.88 17.15 10.93
N PHE A 52 -1.56 17.12 12.23
CA PHE A 52 -1.23 18.31 13.00
C PHE A 52 0.01 19.03 12.46
N LEU A 53 1.10 18.29 12.20
CA LEU A 53 2.30 18.83 11.55
C LEU A 53 1.99 19.38 10.15
N GLY A 54 1.17 18.68 9.37
CA GLY A 54 0.74 19.12 8.05
C GLY A 54 0.01 20.46 8.09
N VAL A 55 -0.92 20.63 9.03
CA VAL A 55 -1.64 21.90 9.22
C VAL A 55 -0.69 23.00 9.71
N LEU A 56 0.21 22.69 10.65
CA LEU A 56 1.15 23.67 11.19
C LEU A 56 2.09 24.20 10.10
N ILE A 57 2.69 23.32 9.31
CA ILE A 57 3.57 23.66 8.19
C ILE A 57 2.76 24.34 7.08
N GLY A 58 1.57 23.83 6.76
CA GLY A 58 0.71 24.38 5.71
C GLY A 58 0.27 25.80 6.01
N HIS A 59 -0.13 26.08 7.26
CA HIS A 59 -0.50 27.41 7.71
C HIS A 59 0.69 28.38 7.65
N GLY A 60 1.86 27.98 8.17
CA GLY A 60 3.07 28.79 8.10
C GLY A 60 3.51 29.08 6.66
N THR A 61 3.46 28.07 5.79
CA THR A 61 3.81 28.21 4.37
C THR A 61 2.84 29.12 3.63
N SER A 62 1.54 29.06 3.94
CA SER A 62 0.53 29.92 3.34
C SER A 62 0.69 31.40 3.69
N GLN A 63 1.35 31.72 4.80
CA GLN A 63 1.65 33.11 5.18
C GLN A 63 2.93 33.63 4.53
N LEU A 64 3.89 32.74 4.25
CA LEU A 64 5.21 33.09 3.74
C LEU A 64 5.30 33.08 2.21
N LEU A 65 4.52 32.23 1.53
CA LEU A 65 4.62 32.03 0.07
C LEU A 65 3.40 32.57 -0.69
N PRO A 66 3.60 33.23 -1.84
CA PRO A 66 2.51 33.59 -2.74
C PRO A 66 1.74 32.34 -3.22
N PRO A 67 0.39 32.40 -3.32
CA PRO A 67 -0.43 31.27 -3.77
C PRO A 67 -0.01 30.71 -5.15
N ALA A 68 0.49 31.58 -6.03
CA ALA A 68 0.98 31.18 -7.34
C ALA A 68 2.18 30.21 -7.26
N MET A 69 3.11 30.42 -6.33
CA MET A 69 4.25 29.51 -6.14
C MET A 69 3.80 28.14 -5.61
N ILE A 70 2.90 28.13 -4.62
CA ILE A 70 2.34 26.89 -4.06
C ILE A 70 1.68 26.06 -5.17
N LYS A 71 0.87 26.71 -6.03
CA LYS A 71 0.19 26.05 -7.14
C LYS A 71 1.18 25.47 -8.16
N THR A 72 2.23 26.21 -8.51
CA THR A 72 3.25 25.74 -9.47
C THR A 72 4.04 24.55 -8.92
N ILE A 73 4.41 24.58 -7.64
CA ILE A 73 5.10 23.46 -6.97
C ILE A 73 4.20 22.23 -6.95
N ALA A 74 2.94 22.38 -6.54
CA ALA A 74 1.98 21.29 -6.52
C ALA A 74 1.75 20.69 -7.91
N ALA A 75 1.54 21.52 -8.94
CA ALA A 75 1.37 21.07 -10.32
C ALA A 75 2.59 20.31 -10.84
N THR A 76 3.80 20.83 -10.56
CA THR A 76 5.05 20.18 -10.95
C THR A 76 5.22 18.82 -10.25
N GLY A 77 4.93 18.75 -8.94
CA GLY A 77 4.98 17.51 -8.17
C GLY A 77 3.99 16.47 -8.69
N PHE A 78 2.75 16.87 -8.98
CA PHE A 78 1.74 16.01 -9.59
C PHE A 78 2.15 15.51 -10.98
N LEU A 79 2.75 16.37 -11.81
CA LEU A 79 3.26 15.97 -13.12
C LEU A 79 4.36 14.91 -13.01
N ILE A 80 5.31 15.11 -12.09
CA ILE A 80 6.39 14.15 -11.84
C ILE A 80 5.83 12.80 -11.35
N MET A 81 4.89 12.81 -10.39
CA MET A 81 4.28 11.58 -9.90
C MET A 81 3.42 10.89 -10.97
N GLY A 82 2.61 11.64 -11.72
CA GLY A 82 1.77 11.12 -12.78
C GLY A 82 2.61 10.49 -13.90
N THR A 83 3.67 11.16 -14.35
CA THR A 83 4.59 10.61 -15.36
C THR A 83 5.32 9.37 -14.85
N ARG A 84 5.78 9.34 -13.59
CA ARG A 84 6.37 8.16 -12.94
C ARG A 84 5.39 6.99 -12.88
N LEU A 85 4.12 7.23 -12.52
CA LEU A 85 3.09 6.21 -12.45
C LEU A 85 2.77 5.63 -13.83
N ILE A 86 2.62 6.49 -14.84
CA ILE A 86 2.38 6.06 -16.23
C ILE A 86 3.58 5.25 -16.75
N TRP A 87 4.81 5.75 -16.51
CA TRP A 87 6.02 5.02 -16.87
C TRP A 87 6.08 3.64 -16.22
N LEU A 88 5.81 3.56 -14.91
CA LEU A 88 5.76 2.29 -14.19
C LEU A 88 4.69 1.36 -14.76
N ALA A 89 3.48 1.87 -15.04
CA ALA A 89 2.39 1.09 -15.61
C ALA A 89 2.76 0.52 -16.99
N VAL A 90 3.37 1.34 -17.85
CA VAL A 90 3.82 0.92 -19.20
C VAL A 90 4.90 -0.16 -19.13
N HIS A 91 5.77 -0.14 -18.12
CA HIS A 91 6.84 -1.13 -17.96
C HIS A 91 6.44 -2.36 -17.12
N SER A 92 5.23 -2.38 -16.53
CA SER A 92 4.74 -3.48 -15.69
C SER A 92 4.06 -4.57 -16.51
N GLU A 93 4.81 -5.18 -17.42
CA GLU A 93 4.39 -6.33 -18.26
C GLU A 93 4.98 -7.67 -17.76
N ARG A 94 5.26 -7.85 -16.46
CA ARG A 94 5.90 -9.09 -15.94
C ARG A 94 5.51 -9.50 -14.51
N THR A 95 4.22 -9.68 -14.22
CA THR A 95 3.79 -10.36 -12.98
C THR A 95 2.69 -11.41 -13.20
N SER A 96 2.47 -11.85 -14.42
CA SER A 96 1.56 -12.95 -14.75
C SER A 96 2.22 -14.33 -14.86
N SER A 97 3.51 -14.47 -14.50
CA SER A 97 4.22 -15.77 -14.46
C SER A 97 4.38 -16.40 -13.06
N ILE A 98 3.74 -15.84 -12.02
CA ILE A 98 3.74 -16.42 -10.64
C ILE A 98 2.46 -17.23 -10.36
N VAL A 99 1.74 -17.66 -11.40
CA VAL A 99 0.75 -18.74 -11.30
C VAL A 99 1.09 -19.80 -12.34
N SER A 100 2.30 -20.35 -12.25
CA SER A 100 2.55 -21.67 -12.82
C SER A 100 1.86 -22.70 -11.92
N PRO A 101 1.00 -23.60 -12.42
CA PRO A 101 0.55 -24.74 -11.62
C PRO A 101 1.81 -25.46 -11.09
N PRO A 102 1.81 -25.93 -9.83
CA PRO A 102 2.96 -26.58 -9.26
C PRO A 102 3.34 -27.73 -10.19
N THR A 103 4.59 -27.74 -10.65
CA THR A 103 5.18 -28.79 -11.49
C THR A 103 4.87 -30.20 -10.96
N ALA A 104 4.56 -30.34 -9.66
CA ALA A 104 4.03 -31.55 -9.05
C ALA A 104 2.74 -32.10 -9.71
N THR A 105 1.82 -31.26 -10.20
CA THR A 105 0.60 -31.71 -10.88
C THR A 105 0.90 -32.28 -12.27
N LEU A 106 1.92 -31.78 -12.98
CA LEU A 106 2.36 -32.35 -14.26
C LEU A 106 3.14 -33.68 -14.09
N VAL A 107 3.83 -33.87 -12.95
CA VAL A 107 4.47 -35.14 -12.61
C VAL A 107 3.43 -36.21 -12.23
N LEU A 108 2.32 -35.83 -11.58
CA LEU A 108 1.22 -36.75 -11.29
C LEU A 108 0.30 -37.02 -12.50
N LEU A 109 0.39 -36.23 -13.56
CA LEU A 109 -0.30 -36.47 -14.83
C LEU A 109 0.55 -37.23 -15.86
N ASN A 110 1.77 -37.65 -15.49
CA ASN A 110 2.60 -38.51 -16.30
C ASN A 110 2.67 -39.93 -15.70
N PRO A 111 1.71 -40.82 -16.01
CA PRO A 111 1.75 -42.22 -15.57
C PRO A 111 2.83 -43.07 -16.27
N SER A 112 3.69 -42.49 -17.13
CA SER A 112 4.63 -43.25 -17.97
C SER A 112 6.04 -43.43 -17.37
N SER A 113 6.31 -43.03 -16.13
CA SER A 113 7.63 -43.24 -15.50
C SER A 113 7.66 -44.25 -14.35
N SER A 114 6.65 -45.12 -14.25
CA SER A 114 6.64 -46.24 -13.29
C SER A 114 7.19 -47.53 -13.90
N ASP A 115 8.36 -47.50 -14.55
CA ASP A 115 9.09 -48.72 -14.87
C ASP A 115 10.08 -49.05 -13.75
N GLY A 116 9.54 -49.86 -12.83
CA GLY A 116 10.19 -50.90 -12.04
C GLY A 116 11.70 -50.85 -11.82
N VAL A 117 12.10 -50.33 -10.65
CA VAL A 117 13.24 -50.88 -9.92
C VAL A 117 12.67 -51.77 -8.82
N ALA A 118 12.52 -53.06 -9.12
CA ALA A 118 12.29 -54.08 -8.11
C ALA A 118 13.63 -54.46 -7.46
N PRO A 119 13.72 -54.61 -6.12
CA PRO A 119 14.90 -55.15 -5.48
C PRO A 119 14.89 -56.67 -5.67
N SER A 120 15.81 -57.18 -6.48
CA SER A 120 16.10 -58.60 -6.56
C SER A 120 16.90 -59.02 -5.32
N GLU A 121 16.20 -59.37 -4.24
CA GLU A 121 16.66 -60.43 -3.35
C GLU A 121 16.50 -61.77 -4.08
N GLU A 122 17.60 -62.47 -4.37
CA GLU A 122 17.57 -63.94 -4.30
C GLU A 122 18.99 -64.52 -4.14
N LYS A 123 19.17 -65.16 -2.98
CA LYS A 123 20.11 -66.23 -2.60
C LYS A 123 21.48 -65.90 -2.01
#